data_AF-A0A949ZWP4-F1
#
_entry.id   AF-A0A949ZWP4-F1
#
_cell.length_a   1.000
_cell.length_b   1.000
_cell.length_c   1.000
_cell.angle_alpha   90.00
_cell.angle_beta   90.00
_cell.angle_gamma   90.00
#
_symmetry.space_group_name_H-M   'P 1'
#
loop_
_entity.id
_entity.type
_entity.pdbx_description
1 polymer ?
#
loop_
_entity_poly.entity_id
_entity_poly.type
_entity_poly.pdbx_seq_one_letter_code
_entity_poly.pdbx_strand_id
1 'polypeptide(L)' 'MIARRRTWLYRLPGQQYAQTVSFDRRVTAVKARQFLRRKVGDPLELWARSVSDVKQSSS' A
#
# COMPACT_ATOMS: atom_id res chain seq x y z
N MET A 1 -0.08 -18.55 2.57
CA MET A 1 1.09 -17.84 2.00
C MET A 1 0.95 -16.35 2.29
N ILE A 2 1.93 -15.69 2.93
CA ILE A 2 1.86 -14.25 3.23
C ILE A 2 2.39 -13.45 2.03
N ALA A 3 1.55 -12.58 1.46
CA ALA A 3 1.94 -11.73 0.35
C ALA A 3 3.03 -10.72 0.79
N ARG A 4 4.13 -10.68 0.03
CA ARG A 4 5.20 -9.68 0.18
C ARG A 4 5.28 -8.84 -1.09
N ARG A 5 5.11 -7.52 -0.95
CA ARG A 5 5.10 -6.57 -2.07
C ARG A 5 6.03 -5.39 -1.80
N ARG A 6 6.52 -4.82 -2.90
CA ARG A 6 7.40 -3.65 -2.87
C ARG A 6 6.60 -2.36 -2.69
N THR A 7 5.44 -2.28 -3.33
CA THR A 7 4.60 -1.07 -3.34
C THR A 7 3.22 -1.41 -2.78
N TRP A 8 2.73 -0.54 -1.92
CA TRP A 8 1.42 -0.61 -1.30
C TRP A 8 0.68 0.70 -1.55
N LEU A 9 -0.63 0.60 -1.73
CA LEU A 9 -1.55 1.73 -1.73
C LEU A 9 -2.16 1.85 -0.34
N TYR A 10 -2.27 3.06 0.19
CA TYR A 10 -2.88 3.32 1.49
C TYR A 10 -3.78 4.54 1.43
N ARG A 11 -4.79 4.61 2.30
CA ARG A 11 -5.63 5.79 2.47
C ARG A 11 -5.76 6.12 3.95
N LEU A 12 -5.47 7.37 4.31
CA LEU A 12 -5.68 7.87 5.66
C LEU A 12 -7.13 8.35 5.85
N PRO A 13 -7.64 8.39 7.10
CA PRO A 13 -8.91 9.05 7.39
C PRO A 13 -8.89 10.51 6.88
N GLY A 14 -9.93 10.91 6.15
CA GLY A 14 -10.03 12.24 5.58
C GLY A 14 -9.28 12.45 4.25
N GLN A 15 -8.51 11.47 3.76
CA GLN A 15 -7.94 11.55 2.41
C GLN A 15 -8.96 11.12 1.35
N GLN A 16 -9.15 11.97 0.33
CA GLN A 16 -10.02 11.67 -0.80
C GLN A 16 -9.43 10.60 -1.73
N TYR A 17 -8.10 10.59 -1.89
CA TYR A 17 -7.39 9.71 -2.82
C TYR A 17 -6.39 8.80 -2.09
N ALA A 18 -6.23 7.58 -2.60
CA ALA A 18 -5.20 6.65 -2.13
C ALA A 18 -3.79 7.13 -2.50
N GLN A 19 -2.87 6.98 -1.57
CA GLN A 19 -1.45 7.30 -1.73
C GLN A 19 -0.64 6.02 -1.90
N THR A 20 0.55 6.13 -2.47
CA THR A 20 1.46 4.98 -2.61
C THR A 20 2.64 5.07 -1.64
N VAL A 21 3.08 3.92 -1.17
CA VAL A 21 4.34 3.76 -0.43
C VAL A 21 5.14 2.63 -1.05
N SER A 22 6.43 2.87 -1.29
CA SER A 22 7.36 1.89 -1.83
C SER A 22 8.47 1.60 -0.83
N PHE A 23 8.92 0.35 -0.79
CA PHE A 23 9.96 -0.15 0.09
C PHE A 23 11.13 -0.70 -0.73
N ASP A 24 12.36 -0.63 -0.23
CA ASP A 24 13.51 -1.23 -0.94
C ASP A 24 13.36 -2.75 -1.08
N ARG A 25 12.93 -3.40 0.01
CA ARG A 25 12.67 -4.84 0.08
C ARG A 25 11.18 -5.13 0.07
N ARG A 26 10.78 -6.30 -0.43
CA ARG A 26 9.37 -6.73 -0.39
C ARG A 26 8.94 -6.94 1.06
N VAL A 27 7.92 -6.21 1.50
CA VAL A 27 7.38 -6.29 2.86
C VAL A 27 5.96 -6.84 2.87
N THR A 28 5.56 -7.39 4.03
CA THR A 28 4.20 -7.85 4.27
C THR A 28 3.27 -6.67 4.53
N ALA A 29 1.95 -6.88 4.40
CA ALA A 29 0.94 -5.87 4.75
C ALA A 29 1.13 -5.36 6.19
N VAL A 30 1.45 -6.25 7.13
CA VAL A 30 1.69 -5.90 8.54
C VAL A 30 2.85 -4.92 8.69
N LYS A 31 3.99 -5.19 8.03
CA LYS A 31 5.16 -4.29 8.06
C LYS A 31 4.85 -2.95 7.37
N ALA A 32 4.12 -2.98 6.26
CA ALA A 32 3.71 -1.76 5.57
C ALA A 32 2.80 -0.90 6.48
N ARG A 33 1.80 -1.50 7.15
CA ARG A 33 0.93 -0.80 8.10
C ARG A 33 1.71 -0.25 9.28
N GLN A 34 2.63 -1.02 9.86
CA GLN A 34 3.46 -0.56 10.97
C GLN A 34 4.35 0.62 10.58
N PHE A 35 4.91 0.60 9.37
CA PHE A 35 5.66 1.74 8.83
C PHE A 35 4.77 2.98 8.68
N LEU A 36 3.59 2.83 8.08
CA LEU A 36 2.64 3.93 7.89
C LEU A 36 2.20 4.54 9.22
N ARG A 37 1.87 3.72 10.23
CA ARG A 37 1.51 4.17 11.59
C ARG A 37 2.58 5.07 12.23
N ARG A 38 3.86 4.81 11.95
CA ARG A 38 4.97 5.58 12.50
C ARG A 38 5.29 6.85 11.71
N LYS A 39 4.90 6.91 10.43
CA LYS A 39 5.32 7.99 9.51
C LYS A 39 4.21 8.95 9.15
N VAL A 40 3.01 8.45 8.93
CA VAL A 40 1.88 9.22 8.39
C VAL A 40 0.58 9.04 9.16
N GLY A 41 0.50 8.07 10.09
CA GLY A 41 -0.67 7.79 10.91
C GLY A 41 -1.30 6.41 10.62
N ASP A 42 -2.44 6.10 11.25
CA ASP A 42 -3.12 4.82 11.04
C ASP A 42 -3.91 4.83 9.73
N PRO A 43 -3.53 4.01 8.73
CA PRO A 43 -4.27 3.94 7.48
C PRO A 43 -5.60 3.22 7.69
N LEU A 44 -6.68 3.83 7.17
CA LEU A 44 -8.01 3.23 7.12
C LEU A 44 -8.01 2.02 6.18
N GLU A 45 -7.32 2.14 5.05
CA GLU A 45 -7.22 1.10 4.05
C GLU A 45 -5.77 0.89 3.59
N LEU A 46 -5.45 -0.35 3.26
CA LEU A 46 -4.15 -0.78 2.77
C LEU A 46 -4.32 -1.87 1.72
N TRP A 47 -3.92 -1.58 0.49
CA TRP A 47 -4.01 -2.49 -0.65
C TRP A 47 -2.64 -2.85 -1.21
N ALA A 48 -2.50 -4.10 -1.63
CA ALA A 48 -1.33 -4.54 -2.38
C ALA A 48 -1.50 -4.11 -3.83
N ARG A 49 -0.60 -3.28 -4.36
CA ARG A 49 -0.59 -3.01 -5.81
C ARG A 49 -0.11 -4.28 -6.51
N SER A 50 -1.02 -4.99 -7.18
CA SER A 50 -0.67 -6.18 -7.96
C SER A 50 0.07 -5.73 -9.22
N VAL A 51 1.08 -6.50 -9.66
CA VAL A 51 1.78 -6.20 -10.92
C VAL A 51 0.81 -6.29 -12.11
N SER A 52 -0.26 -7.07 -11.97
CA SER A 52 -1.35 -7.18 -12.94
C SER A 52 -2.26 -5.95 -12.99
N ASP A 53 -2.28 -5.14 -11.93
CA ASP A 53 -3.19 -3.98 -11.79
C ASP A 53 -2.77 -2.80 -12.69
N VAL A 54 -1.49 -2.76 -13.11
CA VAL A 54 -0.96 -1.78 -14.06
C VAL A 54 -1.51 -2.01 -15.48
N LYS A 55 -2.12 -3.16 -15.78
CA LYS A 55 -2.61 -3.50 -17.12
C LYS A 55 -4.11 -3.28 -17.34
N GLN A 56 -4.84 -2.66 -16.40
CA GLN A 56 -6.31 -2.52 -16.49
C GLN A 56 -6.80 -1.08 -16.38
N SER A 57 -6.09 -0.14 -17.01
CA SER A 57 -6.61 1.21 -17.31
C SER A 57 -6.17 1.61 -18.71
N SER A 58 -6.66 0.86 -19.70
CA SER A 58 -6.68 1.23 -21.12
C SER A 58 -7.73 0.35 -21.78
N SER A 59 -9.00 0.77 -21.70
CA SER A 59 -10.10 0.37 -22.59
C SER A 59 -11.14 1.46 -22.56
#